data_AF-A0A8D8CJV6-F1
#
_entry.id   AF-A0A8D8CJV6-F1
#
_cell.length_a   1.000
_cell.length_b   1.000
_cell.length_c   1.000
_cell.angle_alpha   90.00
_cell.angle_beta   90.00
_cell.angle_gamma   90.00
#
_symmetry.space_group_name_H-M   'P 1'
#
loop_
_entity.id
_entity.type
_entity.pdbx_description
1 polymer ?
#
loop_
_entity_poly.entity_id
_entity_poly.type
_entity_poly.pdbx_seq_one_letter_code
_entity_poly.pdbx_strand_id
1 'polypeptide(L)'
;ADSPKVANQCDAICDPSYANCDNGTCLAPNYCKCNDGYMFQNGRCVPSCDPACVNGECSNPNECACLDGFVKNSEDVCIPSCTPHCENGDCVAPNTCKC
;
A
#
# COMPACT_ATOMS: atom_id res chain seq x y z
N ALA A 1 10.54 22.11 -2.11
CA ALA A 1 10.62 23.25 -3.05
C ALA A 1 9.65 24.30 -2.54
N ASP A 2 10.16 25.46 -2.16
CA ASP A 2 9.36 26.55 -1.60
C ASP A 2 8.52 27.18 -2.72
N SER A 3 7.19 27.21 -2.55
CA SER A 3 6.28 27.83 -3.52
C SER A 3 6.26 29.34 -3.35
N PRO A 4 6.14 30.13 -4.43
CA PRO A 4 6.17 31.60 -4.36
C PRO A 4 4.94 32.10 -3.59
N LYS A 5 5.17 32.78 -2.46
CA LYS A 5 4.11 33.27 -1.58
C LYS A 5 3.38 34.46 -2.20
N VAL A 6 2.10 34.27 -2.52
CA VAL A 6 1.19 35.33 -2.99
C VAL A 6 0.56 36.01 -1.76
N ALA A 7 0.55 37.34 -1.71
CA ALA A 7 -0.08 38.07 -0.61
C ALA A 7 -1.59 37.79 -0.55
N ASN A 8 -2.12 37.54 0.65
CA ASN A 8 -3.50 37.15 0.97
C ASN A 8 -3.90 35.69 0.68
N GLN A 9 -2.94 34.78 0.51
CA GLN A 9 -3.21 33.35 0.41
C GLN A 9 -2.70 32.60 1.64
N CYS A 10 -3.56 31.83 2.29
CA CYS A 10 -3.14 30.89 3.32
C CYS A 10 -2.47 29.70 2.63
N ASP A 11 -1.16 29.57 2.79
CA ASP A 11 -0.44 28.39 2.32
C ASP A 11 -0.81 27.19 3.21
N ALA A 12 -1.20 26.08 2.60
CA ALA A 12 -1.32 24.81 3.30
C ALA A 12 0.09 24.32 3.63
N ILE A 13 0.39 24.17 4.91
CA ILE A 13 1.69 23.71 5.39
C ILE A 13 1.55 22.26 5.85
N CYS A 14 2.21 21.35 5.16
CA CYS A 14 2.35 19.97 5.60
C CYS A 14 3.80 19.75 6.01
N ASP A 15 4.01 19.56 7.30
CA ASP A 15 5.31 19.18 7.84
C ASP A 15 5.50 17.67 7.62
N PRO A 16 6.54 17.23 6.89
CA PRO A 16 6.77 15.81 6.60
C PRO A 16 6.91 14.91 7.84
N SER A 17 7.20 15.48 9.02
CA SER A 17 7.23 14.75 10.27
C SER A 17 5.84 14.41 10.83
N TYR A 18 4.79 15.10 10.36
CA TYR A 18 3.40 14.89 10.77
C TYR A 18 2.51 14.39 9.62
N ALA A 19 2.72 14.91 8.41
CA ALA A 19 1.91 14.60 7.23
C ALA A 19 2.78 14.60 5.96
N ASN A 20 3.00 13.41 5.41
CA ASN A 20 3.60 13.22 4.09
C ASN A 20 2.49 13.05 3.03
N CYS A 21 2.39 14.00 2.10
CA CYS A 21 1.42 13.99 1.02
C CYS A 21 1.98 13.55 -0.35
N ASP A 22 3.01 12.70 -0.42
CA ASP A 22 3.62 12.27 -1.71
C ASP A 22 2.62 11.68 -2.72
N ASN A 23 1.51 11.09 -2.24
CA ASN A 23 0.37 10.62 -3.06
C ASN A 23 -0.93 11.40 -2.78
N GLY A 24 -0.81 12.71 -2.57
CA GLY A 24 -1.95 13.56 -2.29
C GLY A 24 -1.64 15.04 -2.49
N THR A 25 -2.58 15.87 -2.05
CA THR A 25 -2.47 17.33 -2.05
C THR A 25 -2.61 17.85 -0.62
N CYS A 26 -1.69 18.68 -0.18
CA CYS A 26 -1.81 19.39 1.09
C CYS A 26 -2.88 20.48 0.96
N LEU A 27 -4.02 20.33 1.65
CA LEU A 27 -5.13 21.29 1.58
C LEU A 27 -5.26 22.15 2.83
N ALA A 28 -4.72 21.68 3.95
CA ALA A 28 -4.71 22.40 5.23
C ALA A 28 -3.48 22.00 6.05
N PRO A 29 -3.19 22.69 7.17
CA PRO A 29 -2.09 22.32 8.05
C PRO A 29 -2.13 20.84 8.44
N ASN A 30 -1.11 20.09 8.01
CA ASN A 30 -0.98 18.65 8.20
C ASN A 30 -2.18 17.81 7.74
N TYR A 31 -2.95 18.30 6.77
CA TYR A 31 -4.10 17.61 6.20
C TYR A 31 -3.89 17.37 4.70
N CYS A 32 -3.68 16.09 4.35
CA CYS A 32 -3.54 15.64 2.97
C CYS A 32 -4.89 15.13 2.45
N LYS A 33 -5.33 15.65 1.30
CA LYS A 33 -6.30 14.96 0.44
C LYS A 33 -5.54 13.97 -0.43
N CYS A 34 -5.71 12.68 -0.18
CA CYS A 34 -5.06 11.66 -1.00
C CYS A 34 -5.64 11.61 -2.41
N ASN A 35 -4.81 11.22 -3.37
CA ASN A 35 -5.22 10.99 -4.76
C ASN A 35 -6.18 9.80 -4.84
N ASP A 36 -6.89 9.68 -5.97
CA ASP A 36 -7.80 8.57 -6.19
C ASP A 36 -7.07 7.22 -6.08
N GLY A 37 -7.67 6.29 -5.35
CA GLY A 37 -7.03 5.00 -5.05
C GLY A 37 -6.00 5.02 -3.93
N TYR A 38 -5.83 6.14 -3.22
CA TYR A 38 -5.01 6.26 -2.02
C TYR A 38 -5.86 6.68 -0.82
N MET A 39 -5.45 6.23 0.37
CA MET A 39 -6.09 6.57 1.63
C MET A 39 -5.09 7.11 2.63
N PHE A 40 -5.54 8.03 3.50
CA PHE A 40 -4.67 8.60 4.52
C PHE A 40 -4.55 7.64 5.71
N GLN A 41 -3.34 7.15 5.95
CA GLN A 41 -3.03 6.22 7.04
C GLN A 41 -1.66 6.53 7.62
N ASN A 42 -1.55 6.59 8.95
CA ASN A 42 -0.29 6.82 9.66
C ASN A 42 0.50 8.05 9.16
N GLY A 43 -0.20 9.17 8.94
CA GLY A 43 0.43 10.42 8.50
C GLY A 43 0.84 10.44 7.03
N ARG A 44 0.43 9.48 6.20
CA ARG A 44 0.75 9.44 4.77
C ARG A 44 -0.37 8.91 3.90
N CYS A 45 -0.36 9.26 2.62
CA CYS A 45 -1.25 8.65 1.63
C CYS A 45 -0.69 7.30 1.16
N VAL A 46 -1.32 6.21 1.58
CA VAL A 46 -0.97 4.84 1.19
C VAL A 46 -1.92 4.33 0.11
N PRO A 47 -1.47 3.42 -0.78
CA PRO A 47 -2.35 2.83 -1.78
C PRO A 47 -3.51 2.06 -1.14
N SER A 48 -4.66 2.07 -1.79
CA SER A 48 -5.86 1.33 -1.40
C SER A 48 -6.16 0.26 -2.45
N CYS A 49 -6.57 -0.93 -2.02
CA CYS A 49 -7.01 -2.00 -2.89
C CYS A 49 -8.42 -2.44 -2.50
N ASP A 50 -9.29 -2.54 -3.50
CA ASP A 50 -10.62 -3.13 -3.37
C ASP A 50 -10.82 -4.18 -4.49
N PRO A 51 -10.89 -5.48 -4.17
CA PRO A 51 -10.86 -6.06 -2.83
C PRO A 51 -9.49 -5.95 -2.13
N ALA A 52 -9.49 -6.07 -0.80
CA ALA A 52 -8.27 -6.07 -0.02
C ALA A 52 -7.36 -7.26 -0.41
N CYS A 53 -6.05 -7.01 -0.49
CA CYS A 53 -5.05 -8.03 -0.80
C CYS A 53 -4.98 -9.10 0.30
N VAL A 54 -5.26 -10.35 -0.05
CA VAL A 54 -5.07 -11.49 0.85
C VAL A 54 -3.61 -11.92 0.81
N ASN A 55 -2.94 -12.06 1.95
CA ASN A 55 -1.51 -12.38 2.07
C ASN A 55 -0.58 -11.47 1.24
N GLY A 56 -0.97 -10.20 1.11
CA GLY A 56 -0.25 -9.21 0.33
C GLY A 56 -0.47 -7.81 0.89
N GLU A 57 0.29 -6.87 0.34
CA GLU A 57 0.22 -5.45 0.62
C GLU A 57 -0.11 -4.70 -0.68
N CYS A 58 -0.80 -3.56 -0.58
CA CYS A 58 -1.02 -2.71 -1.75
C CYS A 58 0.27 -1.99 -2.12
N SER A 59 0.92 -2.41 -3.20
CA SER A 59 2.08 -1.70 -3.75
C SER A 59 1.68 -0.46 -4.53
N ASN A 60 0.52 -0.52 -5.21
CA ASN A 60 -0.13 0.58 -5.91
C ASN A 60 -1.66 0.45 -5.75
N PRO A 61 -2.44 1.47 -6.16
CA PRO A 61 -3.89 1.38 -6.12
C PRO A 61 -4.39 0.15 -6.88
N ASN A 62 -5.15 -0.71 -6.20
CA ASN A 62 -5.65 -1.99 -6.73
C ASN A 62 -4.56 -2.95 -7.26
N GLU A 63 -3.31 -2.78 -6.83
CA GLU A 63 -2.21 -3.69 -7.17
C GLU A 63 -1.62 -4.31 -5.91
N CYS A 64 -1.76 -5.62 -5.79
CA CYS A 64 -1.21 -6.38 -4.67
C CYS A 64 0.23 -6.84 -4.95
N ALA A 65 1.13 -6.56 -4.02
CA ALA A 65 2.40 -7.24 -3.88
C ALA A 65 2.27 -8.32 -2.80
N CYS A 66 2.67 -9.55 -3.11
CA CYS A 66 2.57 -10.66 -2.16
C CYS A 66 3.60 -10.50 -1.04
N LEU A 67 3.21 -10.91 0.18
CA LEU A 67 4.13 -10.98 1.31
C LEU A 67 5.25 -11.99 1.04
N ASP A 68 6.32 -11.88 1.82
CA ASP A 68 7.43 -12.83 1.70
C ASP A 68 6.97 -14.27 1.92
N GLY A 69 7.43 -15.17 1.05
CA GLY A 69 6.96 -16.55 1.00
C GLY A 69 5.60 -16.77 0.35
N PHE A 70 4.98 -15.75 -0.27
CA PHE A 70 3.77 -15.87 -1.08
C PHE A 70 4.02 -15.47 -2.54
N VAL A 71 3.30 -16.08 -3.47
CA VAL A 71 3.40 -15.83 -4.91
C VAL A 71 2.00 -15.69 -5.53
N LYS A 72 1.89 -14.89 -6.59
CA LYS A 72 0.62 -14.75 -7.31
C LYS A 72 0.28 -16.04 -8.06
N ASN A 73 -0.95 -16.50 -7.92
CA ASN A 73 -1.51 -17.53 -8.78
C ASN A 73 -2.06 -16.93 -10.10
N SER A 74 -2.74 -17.74 -10.92
CA SER A 74 -3.36 -17.30 -12.18
C SER A 74 -4.52 -16.31 -12.03
N GLU A 75 -5.01 -16.10 -10.80
CA GLU A 75 -6.11 -15.20 -10.47
C GLU A 75 -5.62 -13.96 -9.71
N ASP A 76 -4.30 -13.69 -9.73
CA ASP A 76 -3.64 -12.59 -9.00
C ASP A 76 -3.80 -12.66 -7.46
N VAL A 77 -4.14 -13.83 -6.92
CA VAL A 77 -4.22 -14.08 -5.47
C VAL A 77 -2.86 -14.57 -4.96
N CYS A 78 -2.41 -13.98 -3.84
CA CYS A 78 -1.16 -14.39 -3.19
C CYS A 78 -1.36 -15.70 -2.40
N ILE A 79 -0.86 -16.78 -2.98
CA ILE A 79 -0.86 -18.12 -2.39
C ILE A 79 0.50 -18.44 -1.76
N PRO A 80 0.55 -19.32 -0.74
CA PRO A 80 1.82 -19.71 -0.14
C PRO A 80 2.76 -20.36 -1.15
N SER A 81 4.04 -20.01 -1.07
CA SER A 81 5.11 -20.62 -1.86
C SER A 81 5.79 -21.72 -1.04
N CYS A 82 5.91 -22.91 -1.63
CA CYS A 82 6.65 -24.03 -1.06
C CYS A 82 7.74 -24.47 -2.04
N THR A 83 9.00 -24.36 -1.62
CA THR A 83 10.15 -24.80 -2.42
C THR A 83 11.07 -25.67 -1.55
N PRO A 84 11.23 -26.98 -1.85
CA PRO A 84 10.61 -27.72 -2.95
C PRO A 84 9.09 -27.85 -2.81
N HIS A 85 8.43 -28.19 -3.91
CA HIS A 85 6.98 -28.42 -3.92
C HIS A 85 6.60 -29.56 -2.95
N CYS A 86 5.44 -29.43 -2.31
CA CYS A 86 4.89 -30.45 -1.41
C CYS A 86 4.45 -31.72 -2.17
N GLU A 87 5.23 -32.79 -2.09
CA GLU A 87 4.82 -34.09 -2.62
C GLU A 87 3.72 -34.72 -1.74
N ASN A 88 2.57 -35.05 -2.34
CA ASN A 88 1.41 -35.64 -1.66
C ASN A 88 0.84 -34.79 -0.48
N GLY A 89 0.92 -33.47 -0.57
CA GLY A 89 0.32 -32.57 0.42
C GLY A 89 0.06 -31.18 -0.12
N ASP A 90 -0.75 -30.41 0.60
CA ASP A 90 -1.11 -29.04 0.26
C ASP A 90 -0.15 -28.04 0.92
N CYS A 91 0.25 -27.01 0.17
CA CYS A 91 1.02 -25.87 0.71
C CYS A 91 0.05 -24.93 1.44
N VAL A 92 -0.04 -25.06 2.77
CA VAL A 92 -1.01 -24.33 3.61
C VAL A 92 -0.43 -23.04 4.18
N ALA A 93 0.89 -22.90 4.22
CA ALA A 93 1.62 -21.70 4.59
C ALA A 93 3.00 -21.72 3.92
N PRO A 94 3.76 -20.61 3.90
CA PRO A 94 5.08 -20.56 3.29
C PRO A 94 5.96 -21.71 3.79
N ASN A 95 6.46 -22.53 2.84
CA ASN A 95 7.25 -23.73 3.12
C ASN A 95 6.63 -24.73 4.13
N THR A 96 5.30 -24.73 4.28
CA THR A 96 4.58 -25.62 5.21
C THR A 96 3.62 -26.51 4.44
N CYS A 97 3.94 -27.79 4.37
CA CYS A 97 3.13 -28.81 3.71
C CYS A 97 2.23 -29.52 4.72
N LYS A 98 0.97 -29.75 4.35
CA LYS A 98 0.04 -30.60 5.10
C LYS A 98 -0.34 -31.81 4.26
N CYS A 99 -0.11 -33.01 4.79
CA CYS A 99 -0.49 -34.27 4.16
C CYS A 99 -2.01 -34.49 4.19
#